data_AF-A0ABD5XIW5-F1
#
_entry.id   AF-A0ABD5XIW5-F1
#
_cell.length_a   1.000
_cell.length_b   1.000
_cell.length_c   1.000
_cell.angle_alpha   90.00
_cell.angle_beta   90.00
_cell.angle_gamma   90.00
#
_symmetry.space_group_name_H-M   'P 1'
#
loop_
_entity.id
_entity.type
_entity.pdbx_description
1 polymer ?
#
loop_
_entity_poly.entity_id
_entity_poly.type
_entity_poly.pdbx_seq_one_letter_code
_entity_poly.pdbx_strand_id
1 'polypeptide(L)'
;MRSGGKSAAYSASEKAVLAHVPTAWVHEITERVGLPKETEQTIHDEETLFDELAEIREHGYALGVEEQSSGVRAVRAPVMGPDGDAFGALSATGPANR
;
A
#
# COMPACT_ATOMS: atom_id res chain seq x y z
N MET A 1 -16.82 2.45 -8.28
CA MET A 1 -17.10 3.71 -7.57
C MET A 1 -17.84 3.36 -6.28
N ARG A 2 -17.16 3.41 -5.12
CA ARG A 2 -17.80 3.28 -3.80
C ARG A 2 -17.58 4.58 -3.03
N SER A 3 -18.64 5.04 -2.40
CA SER A 3 -18.80 6.35 -1.74
C SER A 3 -18.48 6.28 -0.25
N GLY A 4 -17.83 7.31 0.29
CA GLY A 4 -18.24 7.93 1.56
C GLY A 4 -18.05 7.19 2.89
N GLY A 5 -17.13 6.24 3.01
CA GLY A 5 -16.71 5.68 4.32
C GLY A 5 -15.20 5.84 4.47
N LYS A 6 -14.71 6.22 5.66
CA LYS A 6 -13.27 6.22 5.96
C LYS A 6 -12.77 4.77 5.97
N SER A 7 -12.43 4.24 4.79
CA SER A 7 -11.70 2.98 4.65
C SER A 7 -10.22 3.31 4.74
N ALA A 8 -9.51 2.68 5.66
CA ALA A 8 -8.10 2.94 5.91
C ALA A 8 -7.24 1.68 5.85
N ALA A 9 -7.61 0.73 5.00
CA ALA A 9 -6.69 -0.32 4.61
C ALA A 9 -5.75 0.25 3.55
N TYR A 10 -4.45 0.33 3.85
CA TYR A 10 -3.42 0.69 2.88
C TYR A 10 -3.28 -0.45 1.88
N SER A 11 -3.94 -0.32 0.75
CA SER A 11 -3.76 -1.20 -0.40
C SER A 11 -2.33 -1.08 -0.94
N ALA A 12 -1.89 -2.07 -1.70
CA ALA A 12 -0.60 -2.01 -2.39
C ALA A 12 -0.28 -0.69 -3.14
N SER A 13 -1.26 0.14 -3.56
CA SER A 13 -1.01 1.43 -4.23
C SER A 13 -0.55 2.44 -3.21
N GLU A 14 -1.25 2.49 -2.08
CA GLU A 14 -0.94 3.39 -1.00
C GLU A 14 0.39 2.97 -0.39
N LYS A 15 0.63 1.67 -0.18
CA LYS A 15 1.94 1.17 0.26
C LYS A 15 3.07 1.49 -0.72
N ALA A 16 2.85 1.35 -2.04
CA ALA A 16 3.84 1.74 -3.05
C ALA A 16 4.24 3.22 -2.97
N VAL A 17 3.30 4.11 -2.64
CA VAL A 17 3.59 5.54 -2.46
C VAL A 17 4.25 5.78 -1.09
N LEU A 18 3.69 5.23 -0.01
CA LEU A 18 4.17 5.42 1.35
C LEU A 18 5.59 4.88 1.57
N ALA A 19 6.01 3.87 0.80
CA ALA A 19 7.37 3.36 0.83
C ALA A 19 8.42 4.39 0.38
N HIS A 20 8.00 5.50 -0.23
CA HIS A 20 8.89 6.53 -0.77
C HIS A 20 8.62 7.94 -0.21
N VAL A 21 7.84 8.05 0.87
CA VAL A 21 7.71 9.30 1.63
C VAL A 21 8.53 9.22 2.93
N PRO A 22 8.79 10.35 3.60
CA PRO A 22 9.45 10.33 4.90
C PRO A 22 8.69 9.50 5.94
N THR A 23 9.40 8.67 6.71
CA THR A 23 8.82 7.79 7.74
C THR A 23 7.94 8.53 8.74
N ALA A 24 8.32 9.76 9.12
CA ALA A 24 7.52 10.61 10.01
C ALA A 24 6.12 10.90 9.45
N TRP A 25 5.99 11.01 8.13
CA TRP A 25 4.71 11.24 7.47
C TRP A 25 3.85 9.97 7.47
N VAL A 26 4.47 8.79 7.32
CA VAL A 26 3.77 7.51 7.46
C VAL A 26 3.19 7.37 8.87
N HIS A 27 3.98 7.65 9.92
CA HIS A 27 3.51 7.67 11.31
C HIS A 27 2.33 8.63 11.51
N GLU A 28 2.42 9.86 11.01
CA GLU A 28 1.32 10.84 11.13
C GLU A 28 0.02 10.32 10.49
N ILE A 29 0.12 9.63 9.34
CA ILE A 29 -1.04 9.08 8.66
C ILE A 29 -1.58 7.86 9.42
N THR A 30 -0.74 6.94 9.91
CA THR A 30 -1.19 5.77 10.68
C THR A 30 -1.84 6.18 12.00
N GLU A 31 -1.30 7.17 12.71
CA GLU A 31 -1.90 7.71 13.93
C GLU A 31 -3.26 8.35 13.67
N ARG A 32 -3.40 9.10 12.57
CA ARG A 32 -4.63 9.85 12.25
C ARG A 32 -5.74 8.98 11.68
N VAL A 33 -5.39 8.00 10.86
CA VAL A 33 -6.34 7.23 10.04
C VAL A 33 -6.50 5.80 10.57
N GLY A 34 -5.50 5.26 11.27
CA GLY A 34 -5.49 3.90 11.80
C GLY A 34 -5.16 2.84 10.74
N LEU A 35 -5.28 1.58 11.15
CA LEU A 35 -4.99 0.38 10.35
C LEU A 35 -6.15 -0.64 10.46
N PRO A 36 -7.38 -0.31 10.01
CA PRO A 36 -8.51 -1.24 10.05
C PRO A 36 -8.25 -2.49 9.22
N LYS A 37 -8.60 -3.64 9.80
CA LYS A 37 -8.55 -4.94 9.14
C LYS A 37 -9.80 -5.14 8.28
N GLU A 38 -9.65 -5.13 6.97
CA GLU A 38 -10.75 -5.34 6.01
C GLU A 38 -10.86 -6.80 5.55
N THR A 39 -9.72 -7.51 5.47
CA THR A 39 -9.61 -8.93 5.12
C THR A 39 -8.61 -9.63 6.04
N GLU A 40 -8.48 -10.95 5.92
CA GLU A 40 -7.45 -11.71 6.64
C GLU A 40 -6.02 -11.33 6.22
N GLN A 41 -5.86 -10.81 5.00
CA GLN A 41 -4.56 -10.40 4.44
C GLN A 41 -4.27 -8.91 4.66
N THR A 42 -5.18 -8.16 5.29
CA THR A 42 -4.93 -6.74 5.58
C THR A 42 -3.89 -6.58 6.69
N ILE A 43 -2.82 -5.87 6.38
CA ILE A 43 -1.86 -5.38 7.38
C ILE A 43 -2.60 -4.43 8.33
N HIS A 44 -2.59 -4.72 9.63
CA HIS A 44 -3.37 -4.02 10.64
C HIS A 44 -2.55 -3.61 11.88
N ASP A 45 -1.23 -3.70 11.78
CA ASP A 45 -0.25 -3.29 12.79
C ASP A 45 0.90 -2.51 12.13
N GLU A 46 1.50 -1.61 12.89
CA GLU A 46 2.51 -0.70 12.36
C GLU A 46 3.83 -1.41 12.03
N GLU A 47 4.26 -2.37 12.85
CA GLU A 47 5.50 -3.12 12.64
C GLU A 47 5.50 -3.81 11.27
N THR A 48 4.45 -4.59 11.00
CA THR A 48 4.29 -5.28 9.70
C THR A 48 4.15 -4.29 8.54
N LEU A 49 3.50 -3.12 8.76
CA LEU A 49 3.44 -2.09 7.73
C LEU A 49 4.83 -1.57 7.39
N PHE A 50 5.64 -1.21 8.38
CA PHE A 50 6.96 -0.64 8.14
C PHE A 50 7.93 -1.64 7.51
N ASP A 51 7.86 -2.92 7.90
CA ASP A 51 8.63 -4.00 7.27
C ASP A 51 8.27 -4.12 5.78
N GLU A 52 6.97 -4.17 5.47
CA GLU A 52 6.48 -4.21 4.09
C GLU A 52 6.91 -2.97 3.29
N LEU A 53 6.86 -1.76 3.87
CA LEU A 53 7.34 -0.55 3.21
C LEU A 53 8.85 -0.58 2.94
N ALA A 54 9.63 -1.23 3.80
CA ALA A 54 11.06 -1.44 3.58
C ALA A 54 11.31 -2.40 2.42
N GLU A 55 10.59 -3.54 2.37
CA GLU A 55 10.65 -4.48 1.25
C GLU A 55 10.25 -3.84 -0.09
N ILE A 56 9.20 -3.01 -0.08
CA ILE A 56 8.76 -2.29 -1.28
C ILE A 56 9.85 -1.34 -1.78
N ARG A 57 10.54 -0.65 -0.87
CA ARG A 57 11.63 0.27 -1.22
C ARG A 57 12.84 -0.47 -1.80
N GLU A 58 13.13 -1.67 -1.31
CA GLU A 58 14.20 -2.52 -1.82
C GLU A 58 13.86 -3.07 -3.21
N HIS A 59 12.66 -3.60 -3.39
CA HIS A 59 12.24 -4.25 -4.65
C HIS A 59 11.75 -3.28 -5.73
N GLY A 60 11.31 -2.07 -5.35
CA GLY A 60 10.77 -1.05 -6.24
C GLY A 60 9.29 -1.25 -6.63
N TYR A 61 8.57 -2.15 -5.97
CA TYR A 61 7.14 -2.38 -6.19
C TYR A 61 6.46 -2.98 -4.95
N ALA A 62 5.14 -2.78 -4.86
CA ALA A 62 4.25 -3.39 -3.88
C ALA A 62 3.40 -4.49 -4.51
N LEU A 63 3.20 -5.56 -3.76
CA LEU A 63 2.29 -6.65 -4.10
C LEU A 63 0.97 -6.48 -3.35
N GLY A 64 -0.14 -6.47 -4.09
CA GLY A 64 -1.47 -6.56 -3.51
C GLY A 64 -1.97 -7.99 -3.67
N VAL A 65 -1.90 -8.80 -2.62
CA VAL A 65 -2.41 -10.18 -2.63
C VAL A 65 -3.71 -10.22 -1.85
N GLU A 66 -4.84 -10.23 -2.57
CA GLU A 66 -6.18 -10.37 -1.98
C GLU A 66 -6.56 -9.33 -0.91
N GLU A 67 -5.78 -8.25 -0.77
CA GLU A 67 -5.97 -7.22 0.28
C GLU A 67 -7.32 -6.49 0.15
N GLN A 68 -7.87 -6.38 -1.06
CA GLN A 68 -9.13 -5.68 -1.32
C GLN A 68 -10.25 -6.58 -1.85
N SER A 69 -9.94 -7.76 -2.37
CA SER A 69 -10.90 -8.74 -2.92
C SER A 69 -10.21 -10.09 -3.11
N SER A 70 -10.81 -11.17 -2.60
CA SER A 70 -10.33 -12.54 -2.79
C SER A 70 -10.21 -12.90 -4.27
N GLY A 71 -9.16 -13.63 -4.66
CA GLY A 71 -8.94 -14.09 -6.03
C GLY A 71 -8.31 -13.07 -6.98
N VAL A 72 -7.82 -11.93 -6.48
CA VAL A 72 -7.15 -10.88 -7.29
C VAL A 72 -5.75 -10.61 -6.75
N ARG A 73 -4.78 -10.48 -7.66
CA ARG A 73 -3.43 -10.00 -7.38
C ARG A 73 -3.13 -8.73 -8.15
N ALA A 74 -2.35 -7.83 -7.56
CA ALA A 74 -1.84 -6.64 -8.20
C ALA A 74 -0.35 -6.45 -7.93
N VAL A 75 0.36 -5.89 -8.91
CA VAL A 75 1.71 -5.34 -8.73
C VAL A 75 1.61 -3.84 -8.96
N ARG A 76 2.24 -3.06 -8.09
CA ARG A 76 2.13 -1.60 -8.11
C ARG A 76 3.50 -0.97 -7.93
N ALA A 77 3.92 -0.13 -8.87
CA ALA A 77 5.24 0.52 -8.85
C ALA A 77 5.08 2.04 -8.69
N PRO A 78 5.89 2.69 -7.86
CA PRO A 78 5.78 4.13 -7.64
C PRO A 78 6.26 4.90 -8.88
N VAL A 79 5.61 6.04 -9.13
CA VAL A 79 6.06 7.04 -10.10
C VAL A 79 6.93 8.04 -9.36
N MET A 80 8.24 7.93 -9.58
CA MET A 80 9.24 8.72 -8.87
C MET A 80 9.47 10.08 -9.54
N GLY A 81 9.62 11.10 -8.70
CA GLY A 81 10.09 12.41 -9.08
C GLY A 81 11.61 12.51 -9.18
N PRO A 82 12.13 13.61 -9.75
CA PRO A 82 13.57 13.86 -9.85
C PRO A 82 14.28 13.94 -8.49
N ASP A 83 13.56 14.32 -7.43
CA ASP A 83 14.09 14.48 -6.08
C ASP A 83 13.99 13.20 -5.22
N GLY A 84 13.49 12.10 -5.80
CA GLY A 84 13.35 10.82 -5.11
C GLY A 84 12.03 10.61 -4.35
N ASP A 85 11.10 11.56 -4.44
CA ASP A 85 9.75 11.44 -3.87
C ASP A 85 8.78 10.74 -4.83
N ALA A 86 7.83 9.96 -4.31
CA ALA A 86 6.77 9.34 -5.12
C ALA A 86 5.56 10.27 -5.34
N PHE A 87 5.15 10.47 -6.59
CA PHE A 87 3.95 11.25 -6.96
C PHE A 87 2.67 10.40 -7.06
N GLY A 88 2.82 9.08 -7.14
CA GLY A 88 1.73 8.15 -7.34
C GLY A 88 2.26 6.75 -7.62
N ALA A 89 1.40 5.85 -8.10
CA ALA A 89 1.81 4.49 -8.48
C ALA A 89 1.07 4.02 -9.75
N LEU A 90 1.78 3.30 -10.61
CA LEU A 90 1.20 2.53 -11.71
C LEU A 90 0.81 1.15 -11.19
N SER A 91 -0.29 0.59 -11.69
CA SER A 91 -0.81 -0.71 -11.24
C SER A 91 -1.10 -1.65 -12.40
N ALA A 92 -0.73 -2.92 -12.24
CA ALA A 92 -1.17 -4.04 -13.06
C ALA A 92 -1.96 -5.00 -12.15
N THR A 93 -3.21 -5.32 -12.51
CA THR A 93 -4.10 -6.16 -11.70
C THR A 93 -4.63 -7.31 -12.54
N GLY A 94 -4.67 -8.52 -11.96
CA GLY A 94 -5.16 -9.72 -12.63
C GLY A 94 -5.68 -10.79 -11.67
N PRO A 95 -6.30 -11.86 -12.20
CA PRO A 95 -6.74 -12.98 -11.38
C PRO A 95 -5.55 -13.65 -10.66
N ALA A 96 -5.74 -14.07 -9.41
CA ALA A 96 -4.68 -14.68 -8.60
C ALA A 96 -4.17 -16.03 -9.16
N ASN A 97 -4.91 -16.65 -10.08
CA ASN A 97 -4.61 -17.94 -10.71
C ASN A 97 -3.89 -17.82 -12.07
N ARG A 98 -3.37 -16.63 -12.41
CA ARG A 98 -2.64 -16.38 -13.66
C ARG A 98 -1.15 -16.26 -13.41
#